data_AF-A0A2X1T0H0-F1
#
_entry.id   AF-A0A2X1T0H0-F1
#
_cell.length_a   1.000
_cell.length_b   1.000
_cell.length_c   1.000
_cell.angle_alpha   90.00
_cell.angle_beta   90.00
_cell.angle_gamma   90.00
#
_symmetry.space_group_name_H-M   'P 1'
#
loop_
_entity.id
_entity.type
_entity.pdbx_description
1 polymer ?
#
loop_
_entity_poly.entity_id
_entity_poly.type
_entity_poly.pdbx_seq_one_letter_code
_entity_poly.pdbx_strand_id
1 'polypeptide(L)'
;MKDCNLKEVSTPVQRITDPLTELLRNGARDLIRQAVEAELGAMLSEYEDLKLIDGRQAIVRNGYLPERTIQTGIGDVTIKVPKVRDRSGSGIHFQSHLLPPYLRRTKSIEELIPWLYLKGLSTGDYSEALGALLGEHAKGLSANTVSRLKSQWLLEHQNWQRRDLSQKRYVYWWADGIYSQVRMDARLCLLVIIGVTEHGHKELVAVSDGYRESSASWEELLTSLRQRGLVHSPKLAAGDGALGFWNAISKVYPDTRHQRCWVHKTANILNKLPKSVQPKVKAALHEIWMASTRKDAHKAFDNALELFTPKYPKAMDCLNKDREELLAFYDFPAEHWIHIRTTNPIESAFATVRLRTKKSRNCGSRDSTLAMVFKLMESAQKRWIKLEVLTY
;
A
#
# COMPACT_ATOMS: atom_id res chain seq x y z
N MET A 1 -39.56 -12.95 -26.00
CA MET A 1 -39.45 -12.31 -24.68
C MET A 1 -38.35 -13.05 -23.93
N LYS A 2 -37.21 -12.40 -23.67
CA LYS A 2 -36.11 -12.95 -22.86
C LYS A 2 -36.09 -12.15 -21.56
N ASP A 3 -36.37 -12.82 -20.46
CA ASP A 3 -36.35 -12.27 -19.11
C ASP A 3 -34.94 -11.76 -18.78
N CYS A 4 -34.86 -10.46 -18.53
CA CYS A 4 -33.65 -9.79 -18.11
C CYS A 4 -33.52 -9.94 -16.59
N ASN A 5 -32.66 -10.85 -16.12
CA ASN A 5 -32.33 -11.03 -14.70
C ASN A 5 -31.43 -9.89 -14.15
N LEU A 6 -31.69 -8.65 -14.53
CA LEU A 6 -31.12 -7.48 -13.87
C LEU A 6 -31.96 -7.21 -12.64
N LYS A 7 -31.54 -7.75 -11.48
CA LYS A 7 -31.98 -7.20 -10.21
C LYS A 7 -31.59 -5.73 -10.20
N GLU A 8 -32.55 -4.82 -10.16
CA GLU A 8 -32.30 -3.42 -9.82
C GLU A 8 -31.48 -3.41 -8.53
N VAL A 9 -30.26 -2.90 -8.61
CA VAL A 9 -29.48 -2.60 -7.42
C VAL A 9 -30.23 -1.48 -6.74
N SER A 10 -30.92 -1.80 -5.64
CA SER A 10 -31.60 -0.82 -4.82
C SER A 10 -30.61 0.31 -4.50
N THR A 11 -30.91 1.52 -4.96
CA THR A 11 -30.12 2.71 -4.65
C THR A 11 -30.03 2.79 -3.12
N PRO A 12 -28.83 2.94 -2.53
CA PRO A 12 -28.70 3.05 -1.08
C PRO A 12 -29.61 4.17 -0.58
N VAL A 13 -30.42 3.88 0.45
CA VAL A 13 -31.30 4.87 1.05
C VAL A 13 -30.44 6.04 1.56
N GLN A 14 -30.63 7.23 1.00
CA GLN A 14 -29.84 8.43 1.34
C GLN A 14 -30.04 8.90 2.79
N ARG A 15 -31.09 8.38 3.47
CA ARG A 15 -31.53 8.86 4.77
C ARG A 15 -31.71 7.71 5.75
N ILE A 16 -30.76 7.54 6.66
CA ILE A 16 -30.91 6.70 7.84
C ILE A 16 -30.96 7.64 9.05
N THR A 17 -32.14 8.17 9.34
CA THR A 17 -32.43 8.71 10.68
C THR A 17 -32.92 7.55 11.53
N ASP A 18 -32.00 7.03 12.34
CA ASP A 18 -32.27 5.94 13.27
C ASP A 18 -32.32 6.51 14.70
N PRO A 19 -33.41 6.29 15.47
CA PRO A 19 -33.56 6.78 16.83
C PRO A 19 -32.40 6.40 17.77
N LEU A 20 -31.79 5.23 17.56
CA LEU A 20 -30.64 4.80 18.35
C LEU A 20 -29.43 5.72 18.10
N THR A 21 -29.16 6.10 16.87
CA THR A 21 -28.08 7.02 16.51
C THR A 21 -28.28 8.41 17.12
N GLU A 22 -29.51 8.92 17.16
CA GLU A 22 -29.81 10.20 17.82
C GLU A 22 -29.61 10.14 19.33
N LEU A 23 -30.06 9.05 19.97
CA LEU A 23 -29.82 8.80 21.40
C LEU A 23 -28.32 8.77 21.71
N LEU A 24 -27.53 8.06 20.91
CA LEU A 24 -26.08 7.97 21.06
C LEU A 24 -25.41 9.34 20.88
N ARG A 25 -25.85 10.17 19.93
CA ARG A 25 -25.30 11.54 19.74
C ARG A 25 -25.60 12.44 20.92
N ASN A 26 -26.80 12.36 21.49
CA ASN A 26 -27.17 13.14 22.67
C ASN A 26 -26.35 12.69 23.89
N GLY A 27 -26.24 11.38 24.12
CA GLY A 27 -25.39 10.84 25.19
C GLY A 27 -23.91 11.23 25.03
N ALA A 28 -23.38 11.17 23.81
CA ALA A 28 -22.01 11.60 23.52
C ALA A 28 -21.81 13.10 23.81
N ARG A 29 -22.78 13.96 23.47
CA ARG A 29 -22.72 15.40 23.76
C ARG A 29 -22.64 15.65 25.27
N ASP A 30 -23.45 14.97 26.06
CA ASP A 30 -23.48 15.16 27.51
C ASP A 30 -22.22 14.60 28.17
N LEU A 31 -21.73 13.44 27.74
CA LEU A 31 -20.46 12.87 28.21
C LEU A 31 -19.27 13.77 27.90
N ILE A 32 -19.18 14.30 26.68
CA ILE A 32 -18.12 15.23 26.30
C ILE A 32 -18.21 16.51 27.14
N ARG A 33 -19.43 17.05 27.35
CA ARG A 33 -19.63 18.21 28.23
C ARG A 33 -19.10 17.93 29.64
N GLN A 34 -19.52 16.82 30.24
CA GLN A 34 -19.09 16.44 31.60
C GLN A 34 -17.56 16.29 31.70
N ALA A 35 -16.93 15.64 30.71
CA ALA A 35 -15.48 15.47 30.69
C ALA A 35 -14.73 16.81 30.61
N VAL A 36 -15.18 17.73 29.76
CA VAL A 36 -14.54 19.05 29.61
C VAL A 36 -14.81 19.95 30.83
N GLU A 37 -15.98 19.84 31.46
CA GLU A 37 -16.26 20.51 32.75
C GLU A 37 -15.36 19.98 33.87
N ALA A 38 -15.08 18.68 33.89
CA ALA A 38 -14.13 18.09 34.83
C ALA A 38 -12.70 18.58 34.59
N GLU A 39 -12.25 18.66 33.33
CA GLU A 39 -10.94 19.27 32.98
C GLU A 39 -10.86 20.73 33.46
N LEU A 40 -11.93 21.51 33.28
CA LEU A 40 -12.00 22.88 33.77
C LEU A 40 -11.93 22.95 35.30
N GLY A 41 -12.69 22.09 36.00
CA GLY A 41 -12.70 22.05 37.46
C GLY A 41 -11.32 21.72 38.03
N ALA A 42 -10.61 20.78 37.40
CA ALA A 42 -9.23 20.45 37.75
C ALA A 42 -8.31 21.67 37.58
N MET A 43 -8.39 22.37 36.44
CA MET A 43 -7.62 23.61 36.22
C MET A 43 -7.96 24.69 37.27
N LEU A 44 -9.24 24.94 37.55
CA LEU A 44 -9.61 25.98 38.51
C LEU A 44 -9.12 25.67 39.93
N SER A 45 -9.07 24.38 40.30
CA SER A 45 -8.51 23.93 41.58
C SER A 45 -6.99 24.15 41.64
N GLU A 46 -6.28 23.93 40.53
CA GLU A 46 -4.84 24.19 40.42
C GLU A 46 -4.49 25.68 40.66
N TYR A 47 -5.37 26.60 40.25
CA TYR A 47 -5.18 28.05 40.41
C TYR A 47 -6.01 28.67 41.55
N GLU A 48 -6.52 27.86 42.49
CA GLU A 48 -7.38 28.35 43.57
C GLU A 48 -6.68 29.36 44.50
N ASP A 49 -5.38 29.13 44.74
CA ASP A 49 -4.53 30.00 45.56
C ASP A 49 -4.11 31.30 44.84
N LEU A 50 -4.30 31.37 43.51
CA LEU A 50 -4.01 32.56 42.72
C LEU A 50 -5.10 33.62 42.95
N LYS A 51 -4.87 34.54 43.89
CA LYS A 51 -5.80 35.62 44.23
C LYS A 51 -5.23 36.98 43.84
N LEU A 52 -6.12 37.89 43.45
CA LEU A 52 -5.82 39.30 43.28
C LEU A 52 -5.55 39.95 44.64
N ILE A 53 -4.98 41.16 44.62
CA ILE A 53 -4.68 41.97 45.81
C ILE A 53 -5.94 42.21 46.67
N ASP A 54 -7.11 42.21 46.05
CA ASP A 54 -8.42 42.38 46.70
C ASP A 54 -9.05 41.05 47.21
N GLY A 55 -8.32 39.94 47.16
CA GLY A 55 -8.75 38.62 47.64
C GLY A 55 -9.65 37.85 46.69
N ARG A 56 -10.03 38.42 45.53
CA ARG A 56 -10.83 37.71 44.51
C ARG A 56 -9.97 36.70 43.76
N GLN A 57 -10.56 35.58 43.34
CA GLN A 57 -9.87 34.62 42.45
C GLN A 57 -9.42 35.31 41.16
N ALA A 58 -8.16 35.08 40.80
CA ALA A 58 -7.55 35.63 39.59
C ALA A 58 -8.06 34.93 38.32
N ILE A 59 -8.27 33.61 38.37
CA ILE A 59 -8.82 32.82 37.27
C ILE A 59 -10.27 32.47 37.56
N VAL A 60 -11.19 32.91 36.70
CA VAL A 60 -12.62 32.65 36.87
C VAL A 60 -13.26 32.14 35.59
N ARG A 61 -14.29 31.31 35.75
CA ARG A 61 -15.15 30.92 34.62
C ARG A 61 -15.81 32.14 33.98
N ASN A 62 -15.84 32.19 32.65
CA ASN A 62 -16.40 33.29 31.88
C ASN A 62 -17.15 32.78 30.64
N GLY A 63 -18.17 31.95 30.88
CA GLY A 63 -19.05 31.41 29.85
C GLY A 63 -18.39 30.32 29.00
N TYR A 64 -18.75 30.29 27.72
CA TYR A 64 -18.29 29.30 26.75
C TYR A 64 -17.76 29.97 25.49
N LEU A 65 -16.86 29.29 24.79
CA LEU A 65 -16.53 29.60 23.41
C LEU A 65 -17.75 29.38 22.49
N PRO A 66 -17.76 29.99 21.29
CA PRO A 66 -18.79 29.72 20.29
C PRO A 66 -18.96 28.23 20.08
N GLU A 67 -20.21 27.83 19.92
CA GLU A 67 -20.56 26.44 19.64
C GLU A 67 -19.89 25.98 18.35
N ARG A 68 -19.35 24.76 18.35
CA ARG A 68 -18.78 24.15 17.16
C ARG A 68 -19.17 22.68 17.08
N THR A 69 -19.12 22.15 15.86
CA THR A 69 -19.43 20.75 15.57
C THR A 69 -18.15 19.97 15.36
N ILE A 70 -18.10 18.76 15.92
CA ILE A 70 -17.04 17.79 15.68
C ILE A 70 -17.66 16.57 15.00
N GLN A 71 -17.09 16.17 13.88
CA GLN A 71 -17.52 14.97 13.18
C GLN A 71 -16.95 13.73 13.89
N THR A 72 -17.83 12.84 14.32
CA THR A 72 -17.49 11.59 15.03
C THR A 72 -18.01 10.38 14.25
N GLY A 73 -17.61 9.16 14.61
CA GLY A 73 -18.07 7.93 13.95
C GLY A 73 -19.59 7.70 14.00
N ILE A 74 -20.29 8.36 14.92
CA ILE A 74 -21.76 8.34 15.01
C ILE A 74 -22.41 9.54 14.30
N GLY A 75 -21.62 10.39 13.64
CA GLY A 75 -22.04 11.63 12.98
C GLY A 75 -21.60 12.88 13.73
N ASP A 76 -22.22 14.01 13.38
CA ASP A 76 -21.90 15.32 13.92
C ASP A 76 -22.36 15.47 15.39
N VAL A 77 -21.41 15.85 16.26
CA VAL A 77 -21.68 16.13 17.67
C VAL A 77 -21.35 17.60 17.95
N THR A 78 -22.36 18.34 18.37
CA THR A 78 -22.28 19.76 18.74
C THR A 78 -21.71 19.91 20.14
N ILE A 79 -20.68 20.75 20.31
CA ILE A 79 -19.99 20.94 21.59
C ILE A 79 -19.81 22.42 21.93
N LYS A 80 -19.74 22.72 23.23
CA LYS A 80 -19.37 24.02 23.79
C LYS A 80 -18.22 23.80 24.76
N VAL A 81 -17.11 24.51 24.54
CA VAL A 81 -15.93 24.46 25.42
C VAL A 81 -16.05 25.63 26.40
N PRO A 82 -15.98 25.42 27.71
CA PRO A 82 -16.00 26.51 28.68
C PRO A 82 -14.78 27.41 28.50
N LYS A 83 -14.92 28.66 28.91
CA LYS A 83 -13.86 29.66 28.82
C LYS A 83 -13.55 30.18 30.22
N VAL A 84 -12.27 30.47 30.47
CA VAL A 84 -11.81 31.20 31.65
C VAL A 84 -11.46 32.64 31.29
N ARG A 85 -11.58 33.53 32.26
CA ARG A 85 -11.03 34.88 32.24
C ARG A 85 -9.94 34.96 33.28
N ASP A 86 -8.73 35.24 32.81
CA ASP A 86 -7.61 35.67 33.63
C ASP A 86 -7.79 37.17 33.97
N ARG A 87 -7.83 37.48 35.27
CA ARG A 87 -7.90 38.85 35.81
C ARG A 87 -6.55 39.36 36.30
N SER A 88 -5.56 38.47 36.46
CA SER A 88 -4.18 38.81 36.85
C SER A 88 -3.34 39.36 35.70
N GLY A 89 -3.71 39.09 34.44
CA GLY A 89 -2.97 39.53 33.26
C GLY A 89 -1.77 38.63 32.90
N SER A 90 -1.71 37.43 33.49
CA SER A 90 -0.66 36.43 33.31
C SER A 90 -0.73 35.68 31.97
N GLY A 91 -1.86 35.78 31.26
CA GLY A 91 -2.11 35.10 29.98
C GLY A 91 -2.62 33.67 30.12
N ILE A 92 -3.11 33.29 31.31
CA ILE A 92 -3.58 31.93 31.60
C ILE A 92 -4.90 31.68 30.86
N HIS A 93 -4.97 30.59 30.12
CA HIS A 93 -6.13 30.20 29.33
C HIS A 93 -6.43 28.72 29.47
N PHE A 94 -7.73 28.39 29.47
CA PHE A 94 -8.16 27.00 29.49
C PHE A 94 -8.03 26.41 28.09
N GLN A 95 -7.28 25.31 28.01
CA GLN A 95 -7.17 24.52 26.80
C GLN A 95 -7.53 23.07 27.13
N SER A 96 -8.68 22.63 26.64
CA SER A 96 -9.12 21.25 26.82
C SER A 96 -8.16 20.27 26.14
N HIS A 97 -7.78 19.22 26.86
CA HIS A 97 -6.97 18.13 26.30
C HIS A 97 -7.82 17.25 25.39
N LEU A 98 -9.06 16.97 25.80
CA LEU A 98 -10.03 16.22 25.00
C LEU A 98 -10.46 16.97 23.73
N LEU A 99 -10.67 18.30 23.82
CA LEU A 99 -11.14 19.14 22.71
C LEU A 99 -10.16 20.27 22.36
N PRO A 100 -9.00 19.95 21.75
CA PRO A 100 -8.05 20.96 21.32
C PRO A 100 -8.66 22.02 20.38
N PRO A 101 -8.07 23.23 20.32
CA PRO A 101 -8.47 24.25 19.36
C PRO A 101 -8.46 23.70 17.92
N TYR A 102 -9.44 24.10 17.12
CA TYR A 102 -9.58 23.72 15.71
C TYR A 102 -9.80 22.22 15.40
N LEU A 103 -9.92 21.35 16.41
CA LEU A 103 -10.40 19.97 16.20
C LEU A 103 -11.76 20.00 15.48
N ARG A 104 -11.83 19.37 14.30
CA ARG A 104 -13.05 19.26 13.48
C ARG A 104 -13.56 17.83 13.34
N ARG A 105 -12.68 16.84 13.51
CA ARG A 105 -12.96 15.42 13.30
C ARG A 105 -12.25 14.59 14.35
N THR A 106 -12.86 13.47 14.72
CA THR A 106 -12.17 12.44 15.50
C THR A 106 -11.06 11.79 14.69
N LYS A 107 -9.99 11.33 15.37
CA LYS A 107 -8.84 10.67 14.74
C LYS A 107 -9.25 9.46 13.88
N SER A 108 -10.25 8.69 14.31
CA SER A 108 -10.75 7.53 13.54
C SER A 108 -11.30 7.93 12.17
N ILE A 109 -12.00 9.06 12.06
CA ILE A 109 -12.46 9.59 10.77
C ILE A 109 -11.29 10.14 9.95
N GLU A 110 -10.36 10.86 10.59
CA GLU A 110 -9.17 11.35 9.91
C GLU A 110 -8.33 10.22 9.30
N GLU A 111 -8.26 9.06 9.96
CA GLU A 111 -7.58 7.86 9.46
C GLU A 111 -8.39 7.09 8.39
N LEU A 112 -9.72 7.03 8.51
CA LEU A 112 -10.59 6.37 7.53
C LEU A 112 -10.46 7.00 6.13
N ILE A 113 -10.38 8.32 6.09
CA ILE A 113 -10.38 9.08 4.85
C ILE A 113 -9.20 8.72 3.91
N PRO A 114 -7.95 8.67 4.38
CA PRO A 114 -6.81 8.11 3.64
C PRO A 114 -7.06 6.70 3.09
N TRP A 115 -7.73 5.83 3.85
CA TRP A 115 -8.08 4.49 3.41
C TRP A 115 -9.07 4.51 2.25
N LEU A 116 -10.10 5.35 2.30
CA LEU A 116 -11.04 5.54 1.18
C LEU A 116 -10.29 6.02 -0.09
N TYR A 117 -9.27 6.86 0.09
CA TYR A 117 -8.40 7.32 -1.00
C TYR A 117 -7.53 6.26 -1.59
N LEU A 118 -6.93 5.46 -0.74
CA LEU A 118 -6.12 4.33 -1.13
C LEU A 118 -6.98 3.28 -1.86
N LYS A 119 -8.20 3.02 -1.39
CA LYS A 119 -9.12 2.01 -1.94
C LYS A 119 -9.88 2.49 -3.19
N GLY A 120 -9.62 3.70 -3.66
CA GLY A 120 -9.99 4.12 -5.00
C GLY A 120 -11.33 4.83 -5.12
N LEU A 121 -11.85 5.37 -4.02
CA LEU A 121 -12.94 6.35 -4.11
C LEU A 121 -12.42 7.66 -4.71
N SER A 122 -13.14 8.18 -5.71
CA SER A 122 -12.83 9.48 -6.32
C SER A 122 -13.06 10.58 -5.29
N THR A 123 -12.26 11.65 -5.30
CA THR A 123 -12.40 12.79 -4.36
C THR A 123 -13.79 13.40 -4.37
N GLY A 124 -14.49 13.33 -5.52
CA GLY A 124 -15.90 13.74 -5.64
C GLY A 124 -16.89 12.83 -4.90
N ASP A 125 -16.60 11.54 -4.81
CA ASP A 125 -17.51 10.52 -4.27
C ASP A 125 -17.41 10.38 -2.73
N TYR A 126 -16.49 11.12 -2.08
CA TYR A 126 -16.30 11.01 -0.61
C TYR A 126 -17.49 11.55 0.15
N SER A 127 -18.05 12.67 -0.31
CA SER A 127 -19.18 13.28 0.38
C SER A 127 -20.38 12.34 0.35
N GLU A 128 -20.57 11.61 -0.75
CA GLU A 128 -21.61 10.58 -0.87
C GLU A 128 -21.32 9.37 0.04
N ALA A 129 -20.10 8.81 -0.04
CA ALA A 129 -19.72 7.65 0.75
C ALA A 129 -19.71 7.92 2.27
N LEU A 130 -19.22 9.09 2.68
CA LEU A 130 -19.23 9.51 4.08
C LEU A 130 -20.62 9.99 4.51
N GLY A 131 -21.40 10.58 3.60
CA GLY A 131 -22.77 11.03 3.87
C GLY A 131 -23.67 9.88 4.33
N ALA A 132 -23.55 8.73 3.68
CA ALA A 132 -24.29 7.52 4.04
C ALA A 132 -24.00 7.00 5.46
N LEU A 133 -22.80 7.23 5.99
CA LEU A 133 -22.38 6.73 7.31
C LEU A 133 -22.47 7.80 8.41
N LEU A 134 -22.12 9.05 8.08
CA LEU A 134 -21.88 10.13 9.05
C LEU A 134 -22.93 11.27 8.95
N GLY A 135 -23.85 11.20 7.98
CA GLY A 135 -24.90 12.19 7.72
C GLY A 135 -24.56 13.19 6.61
N GLU A 136 -25.57 13.91 6.10
CA GLU A 136 -25.47 14.81 4.92
C GLU A 136 -24.41 15.92 5.05
N HIS A 137 -24.08 16.33 6.26
CA HIS A 137 -23.06 17.35 6.53
C HIS A 137 -21.63 16.80 6.52
N ALA A 138 -21.47 15.49 6.29
CA ALA A 138 -20.18 14.85 6.19
C ALA A 138 -19.41 15.32 4.96
N LYS A 139 -18.64 16.39 5.14
CA LYS A 139 -17.80 16.93 4.07
C LYS A 139 -16.78 15.88 3.64
N GLY A 140 -16.63 15.67 2.34
CA GLY A 140 -15.56 14.85 1.78
C GLY A 140 -14.15 15.42 2.05
N LEU A 141 -13.18 14.93 1.27
CA LEU A 141 -11.83 15.48 1.27
C LEU A 141 -11.78 16.81 0.49
N SER A 142 -11.34 17.89 1.15
CA SER A 142 -10.91 19.08 0.41
C SER A 142 -9.62 18.79 -0.36
N ALA A 143 -9.39 19.47 -1.49
CA ALA A 143 -8.16 19.35 -2.26
C ALA A 143 -6.90 19.56 -1.39
N ASN A 144 -6.95 20.52 -0.45
CA ASN A 144 -5.87 20.79 0.50
C ASN A 144 -5.60 19.60 1.44
N THR A 145 -6.64 18.89 1.87
CA THR A 145 -6.47 17.71 2.74
C THR A 145 -5.83 16.55 1.96
N VAL A 146 -6.23 16.35 0.70
CA VAL A 146 -5.58 15.36 -0.20
C VAL A 146 -4.11 15.71 -0.42
N SER A 147 -3.81 16.99 -0.64
CA SER A 147 -2.43 17.46 -0.83
C SER A 147 -1.57 17.16 0.41
N ARG A 148 -2.04 17.55 1.61
CA ARG A 148 -1.35 17.26 2.87
C ARG A 148 -1.14 15.77 3.10
N LEU A 149 -2.15 14.95 2.81
CA LEU A 149 -2.05 13.50 2.93
C LEU A 149 -0.95 12.92 2.03
N LYS A 150 -0.88 13.37 0.77
CA LYS A 150 0.16 12.94 -0.16
C LYS A 150 1.54 13.34 0.32
N SER A 151 1.72 14.56 0.83
CA SER A 151 2.98 15.01 1.41
C SER A 151 3.40 14.17 2.61
N GLN A 152 2.46 13.81 3.47
CA GLN A 152 2.72 12.91 4.60
C GLN A 152 3.19 11.54 4.12
N TRP A 153 2.49 10.92 3.16
CA TRP A 153 2.88 9.62 2.62
C TRP A 153 4.24 9.64 1.93
N LEU A 154 4.59 10.75 1.26
CA LEU A 154 5.90 10.93 0.67
C LEU A 154 7.00 10.98 1.75
N LEU A 155 6.77 11.72 2.84
CA LEU A 155 7.70 11.76 3.96
C LEU A 155 7.88 10.38 4.61
N GLU A 156 6.79 9.64 4.79
CA GLU A 156 6.82 8.27 5.31
C GLU A 156 7.60 7.33 4.38
N HIS A 157 7.41 7.42 3.07
CA HIS A 157 8.19 6.69 2.08
C HIS A 157 9.68 7.04 2.15
N GLN A 158 10.04 8.32 2.24
CA GLN A 158 11.43 8.77 2.36
C GLN A 158 12.09 8.25 3.65
N ASN A 159 11.37 8.27 4.78
CA ASN A 159 11.86 7.70 6.03
C ASN A 159 12.03 6.18 5.94
N TRP A 160 11.05 5.50 5.35
CA TRP A 160 11.11 4.07 5.12
C TRP A 160 12.25 3.67 4.17
N GLN A 161 12.58 4.49 3.17
CA GLN A 161 13.73 4.29 2.29
C GLN A 161 15.07 4.45 3.00
N ARG A 162 15.13 5.12 4.16
CA ARG A 162 16.37 5.27 4.96
C ARG A 162 16.50 4.26 6.10
N ARG A 163 15.51 3.36 6.27
CA ARG A 163 15.50 2.38 7.37
C ARG A 163 16.72 1.47 7.34
N ASP A 164 17.18 1.09 8.53
CA ASP A 164 18.23 0.08 8.69
C ASP A 164 17.74 -1.30 8.25
N LEU A 165 18.59 -2.01 7.51
CA LEU A 165 18.39 -3.36 6.99
C LEU A 165 19.47 -4.34 7.48
N SER A 166 20.34 -3.92 8.40
CA SER A 166 21.45 -4.72 8.95
C SER A 166 21.02 -6.10 9.47
N GLN A 167 19.84 -6.15 10.10
CA GLN A 167 19.26 -7.37 10.67
C GLN A 167 18.38 -8.16 9.70
N LYS A 168 18.18 -7.68 8.47
CA LYS A 168 17.30 -8.35 7.50
C LYS A 168 18.06 -9.42 6.73
N ARG A 169 17.47 -10.59 6.61
CA ARG A 169 17.93 -11.70 5.77
C ARG A 169 16.79 -12.15 4.89
N TYR A 170 17.02 -12.23 3.59
CA TYR A 170 16.02 -12.67 2.63
C TYR A 170 16.44 -13.97 1.97
N VAL A 171 15.50 -14.89 1.79
CA VAL A 171 15.71 -16.13 1.04
C VAL A 171 15.41 -15.90 -0.43
N TYR A 172 14.28 -15.25 -0.72
CA TYR A 172 13.77 -15.02 -2.06
C TYR A 172 13.44 -13.57 -2.29
N TRP A 173 13.75 -13.05 -3.48
CA TRP A 173 13.23 -11.78 -3.98
C TRP A 173 12.38 -11.99 -5.23
N TRP A 174 11.34 -11.17 -5.37
CA TRP A 174 10.66 -10.89 -6.63
C TRP A 174 10.91 -9.44 -6.99
N ALA A 175 11.45 -9.20 -8.18
CA ALA A 175 11.74 -7.87 -8.69
C ALA A 175 10.97 -7.62 -9.99
N ASP A 176 10.40 -6.42 -10.11
CA ASP A 176 9.64 -6.02 -11.29
C ASP A 176 9.64 -4.49 -11.46
N GLY A 177 9.47 -4.05 -12.70
CA GLY A 177 9.41 -2.65 -13.13
C GLY A 177 8.00 -2.27 -13.60
N ILE A 178 7.33 -1.35 -12.90
CA ILE A 178 6.00 -0.88 -13.28
C ILE A 178 6.08 0.45 -13.99
N TYR A 179 5.49 0.52 -15.18
CA TYR A 179 5.26 1.78 -15.86
C TYR A 179 3.92 2.40 -15.42
N SER A 180 3.98 3.60 -14.84
CA SER A 180 2.81 4.44 -14.61
C SER A 180 2.85 5.65 -15.54
N GLN A 181 1.71 6.01 -16.10
CA GLN A 181 1.56 7.31 -16.75
C GLN A 181 1.46 8.38 -15.65
N VAL A 182 2.19 9.47 -15.79
CA VAL A 182 2.24 10.60 -14.85
C VAL A 182 1.92 11.87 -15.63
N ARG A 183 1.26 12.83 -14.99
CA ARG A 183 0.91 14.10 -15.64
C ARG A 183 2.17 14.93 -15.87
N MET A 184 2.34 15.45 -17.09
CA MET A 184 3.42 16.39 -17.49
C MET A 184 4.85 15.83 -17.49
N ASP A 185 5.06 14.52 -17.36
CA ASP A 185 6.38 13.90 -17.37
C ASP A 185 6.42 12.66 -18.28
N ALA A 186 7.63 12.17 -18.59
CA ALA A 186 7.80 10.87 -19.25
C ALA A 186 7.20 9.73 -18.39
N ARG A 187 6.93 8.56 -18.99
CA ARG A 187 6.42 7.39 -18.26
C ARG A 187 7.31 7.10 -17.05
N LEU A 188 6.74 7.18 -15.85
CA LEU A 188 7.44 6.85 -14.61
C LEU A 188 7.64 5.34 -14.53
N CYS A 189 8.88 4.90 -14.34
CA CYS A 189 9.20 3.52 -14.07
C CYS A 189 9.41 3.35 -12.56
N LEU A 190 8.59 2.54 -11.92
CA LEU A 190 8.75 2.19 -10.51
C LEU A 190 9.44 0.83 -10.42
N LEU A 191 10.61 0.80 -9.80
CA LEU A 191 11.34 -0.42 -9.50
C LEU A 191 10.94 -0.90 -8.12
N VAL A 192 10.55 -2.16 -8.04
CA VAL A 192 10.01 -2.73 -6.80
C VAL A 192 10.65 -4.08 -6.52
N ILE A 193 10.95 -4.31 -5.24
CA ILE A 193 11.41 -5.61 -4.74
C ILE A 193 10.50 -6.02 -3.58
N ILE A 194 9.94 -7.23 -3.68
CA ILE A 194 9.33 -7.95 -2.56
C ILE A 194 10.27 -9.07 -2.15
N GLY A 195 10.46 -9.26 -0.85
CA GLY A 195 11.33 -10.28 -0.30
C GLY A 195 10.62 -11.22 0.67
N VAL A 196 11.12 -12.44 0.79
CA VAL A 196 10.77 -13.40 1.84
C VAL A 196 11.90 -13.45 2.85
N THR A 197 11.62 -13.19 4.11
CA THR A 197 12.62 -13.33 5.17
C THR A 197 12.96 -14.80 5.43
N GLU A 198 14.04 -15.08 6.16
CA GLU A 198 14.38 -16.45 6.60
C GLU A 198 13.26 -17.13 7.43
N HIS A 199 12.41 -16.33 8.06
CA HIS A 199 11.23 -16.81 8.78
C HIS A 199 9.98 -16.96 7.90
N GLY A 200 10.09 -16.73 6.59
CA GLY A 200 9.00 -16.91 5.65
C GLY A 200 8.03 -15.74 5.50
N HIS A 201 8.30 -14.62 6.17
CA HIS A 201 7.46 -13.43 6.05
C HIS A 201 7.77 -12.68 4.76
N LYS A 202 6.72 -12.44 3.96
CA LYS A 202 6.82 -11.60 2.77
C LYS A 202 6.75 -10.13 3.19
N GLU A 203 7.69 -9.32 2.74
CA GLU A 203 7.70 -7.89 2.98
C GLU A 203 8.24 -7.09 1.80
N LEU A 204 7.79 -5.85 1.70
CA LEU A 204 8.26 -4.89 0.72
C LEU A 204 9.69 -4.52 1.08
N VAL A 205 10.62 -4.77 0.16
CA VAL A 205 12.05 -4.47 0.34
C VAL A 205 12.35 -3.09 -0.20
N ALA A 206 11.89 -2.81 -1.42
CA ALA A 206 12.16 -1.55 -2.10
C ALA A 206 10.99 -1.12 -2.98
N VAL A 207 10.75 0.20 -3.03
CA VAL A 207 9.96 0.90 -4.06
C VAL A 207 10.70 2.17 -4.36
N SER A 208 11.15 2.33 -5.60
CA SER A 208 11.86 3.52 -6.05
C SER A 208 11.42 3.91 -7.45
N ASP A 209 11.49 5.18 -7.72
CA ASP A 209 11.33 5.77 -9.03
C ASP A 209 12.62 5.67 -9.85
N GLY A 210 12.67 4.68 -10.74
CA GLY A 210 13.69 4.62 -11.77
C GLY A 210 13.37 5.63 -12.88
N TYR A 211 14.38 6.29 -13.43
CA TYR A 211 14.21 7.09 -14.66
C TYR A 211 13.74 6.19 -15.81
N ARG A 212 14.30 4.96 -15.88
CA ARG A 212 13.91 3.84 -16.74
C ARG A 212 14.29 2.52 -16.05
N GLU A 213 13.82 1.40 -16.58
CA GLU A 213 14.26 0.04 -16.20
C GLU A 213 15.65 -0.29 -16.77
N SER A 214 16.64 0.56 -16.44
CA SER A 214 18.03 0.41 -16.86
C SER A 214 18.84 -0.31 -15.79
N SER A 215 19.99 -0.89 -16.19
CA SER A 215 20.93 -1.48 -15.23
C SER A 215 21.38 -0.47 -14.18
N ALA A 216 21.58 0.80 -14.56
CA ALA A 216 22.01 1.85 -13.64
C ALA A 216 20.97 2.15 -12.56
N SER A 217 19.68 2.28 -12.91
CA SER A 217 18.61 2.50 -11.92
C SER A 217 18.50 1.35 -10.93
N TRP A 218 18.64 0.10 -11.40
CA TRP A 218 18.66 -1.08 -10.53
C TRP A 218 19.91 -1.14 -9.66
N GLU A 219 21.08 -0.81 -10.20
CA GLU A 219 22.35 -0.80 -9.48
C GLU A 219 22.35 0.25 -8.36
N GLU A 220 21.79 1.43 -8.60
CA GLU A 220 21.58 2.47 -7.58
C GLU A 220 20.66 1.95 -6.45
N LEU A 221 19.51 1.36 -6.79
CA LEU A 221 18.58 0.78 -5.82
C LEU A 221 19.25 -0.29 -4.96
N LEU A 222 19.93 -1.25 -5.59
CA LEU A 222 20.57 -2.38 -4.91
C LEU A 222 21.76 -1.92 -4.05
N THR A 223 22.54 -0.95 -4.53
CA THR A 223 23.64 -0.34 -3.77
C THR A 223 23.10 0.39 -2.55
N SER A 224 22.00 1.15 -2.69
CA SER A 224 21.32 1.79 -1.56
C SER A 224 20.84 0.77 -0.52
N LEU A 225 20.33 -0.40 -0.93
CA LEU A 225 19.98 -1.47 0.00
C LEU A 225 21.20 -1.97 0.78
N ARG A 226 22.34 -2.18 0.09
CA ARG A 226 23.58 -2.65 0.71
C ARG A 226 24.16 -1.62 1.69
N GLN A 227 24.15 -0.35 1.32
CA GLN A 227 24.59 0.77 2.17
C GLN A 227 23.74 0.90 3.45
N ARG A 228 22.46 0.50 3.40
CA ARG A 228 21.57 0.42 4.57
C ARG A 228 21.76 -0.85 5.42
N GLY A 229 22.81 -1.63 5.16
CA GLY A 229 23.15 -2.81 5.95
C GLY A 229 22.65 -4.14 5.39
N LEU A 230 21.98 -4.17 4.24
CA LEU A 230 21.54 -5.43 3.61
C LEU A 230 22.71 -6.14 2.91
N VAL A 231 23.70 -6.60 3.69
CA VAL A 231 24.96 -7.14 3.14
C VAL A 231 24.75 -8.51 2.49
N HIS A 232 23.81 -9.30 3.00
CA HIS A 232 23.57 -10.66 2.53
C HIS A 232 22.64 -10.68 1.33
N SER A 233 23.08 -11.35 0.28
CA SER A 233 22.30 -11.61 -0.93
C SER A 233 21.10 -12.55 -0.64
N PRO A 234 19.98 -12.40 -1.36
CA PRO A 234 18.97 -13.45 -1.39
C PRO A 234 19.54 -14.70 -2.07
N LYS A 235 19.02 -15.88 -1.72
CA LYS A 235 19.43 -17.14 -2.37
C LYS A 235 18.92 -17.22 -3.82
N LEU A 236 17.73 -16.69 -4.07
CA LEU A 236 17.11 -16.62 -5.41
C LEU A 236 16.46 -15.26 -5.62
N ALA A 237 16.65 -14.67 -6.80
CA ALA A 237 15.83 -13.57 -7.27
C ALA A 237 15.02 -14.01 -8.49
N ALA A 238 13.72 -13.71 -8.50
CA ALA A 238 12.79 -13.99 -9.58
C ALA A 238 12.30 -12.71 -10.24
N GLY A 239 12.28 -12.66 -11.57
CA GLY A 239 11.85 -11.49 -12.32
C GLY A 239 11.57 -11.80 -13.79
N ASP A 240 11.21 -10.78 -14.56
CA ASP A 240 11.09 -10.88 -16.01
C ASP A 240 12.47 -10.92 -16.72
N GLY A 241 12.46 -11.10 -18.04
CA GLY A 241 13.55 -11.07 -19.00
C GLY A 241 14.39 -9.78 -19.05
N ALA A 242 13.95 -8.69 -18.40
CA ALA A 242 14.57 -7.37 -18.53
C ALA A 242 16.01 -7.35 -18.01
N LEU A 243 16.98 -7.15 -18.92
CA LEU A 243 18.42 -7.28 -18.63
C LEU A 243 18.93 -6.32 -17.54
N GLY A 244 18.27 -5.18 -17.33
CA GLY A 244 18.69 -4.17 -16.35
C GLY A 244 18.85 -4.73 -14.93
N PHE A 245 17.83 -5.43 -14.44
CA PHE A 245 17.84 -6.00 -13.10
C PHE A 245 18.94 -7.06 -12.95
N TRP A 246 19.08 -7.97 -13.91
CA TRP A 246 20.02 -9.10 -13.84
C TRP A 246 21.47 -8.64 -13.90
N ASN A 247 21.77 -7.66 -14.76
CA ASN A 247 23.09 -7.05 -14.80
C ASN A 247 23.45 -6.38 -13.47
N ALA A 248 22.49 -5.68 -12.85
CA ALA A 248 22.72 -5.00 -11.58
C ALA A 248 22.88 -5.98 -10.40
N ILE A 249 22.02 -7.00 -10.30
CA ILE A 249 22.09 -7.96 -9.19
C ILE A 249 23.34 -8.84 -9.26
N SER A 250 23.80 -9.21 -10.47
CA SER A 250 25.05 -9.94 -10.66
C SER A 250 26.28 -9.17 -10.14
N LYS A 251 26.23 -7.84 -10.20
CA LYS A 251 27.30 -6.97 -9.69
C LYS A 251 27.22 -6.78 -8.18
N VAL A 252 26.03 -6.45 -7.67
CA VAL A 252 25.86 -6.05 -6.25
C VAL A 252 25.78 -7.26 -5.32
N TYR A 253 25.16 -8.35 -5.79
CA TYR A 253 24.91 -9.58 -5.03
C TYR A 253 25.23 -10.83 -5.90
N PRO A 254 26.51 -11.07 -6.22
CA PRO A 254 26.92 -12.09 -7.20
C PRO A 254 26.50 -13.52 -6.86
N ASP A 255 26.32 -13.83 -5.58
CA ASP A 255 25.90 -15.17 -5.13
C ASP A 255 24.40 -15.45 -5.33
N THR A 256 23.63 -14.46 -5.80
CA THR A 256 22.19 -14.60 -6.02
C THR A 256 21.91 -15.45 -7.24
N ARG A 257 21.16 -16.55 -7.10
CA ARG A 257 20.69 -17.31 -8.26
C ARG A 257 19.60 -16.55 -9.01
N HIS A 258 19.57 -16.67 -10.33
CA HIS A 258 18.60 -16.03 -11.19
C HIS A 258 17.45 -16.98 -11.54
N GLN A 259 16.21 -16.54 -11.34
CA GLN A 259 15.00 -17.24 -11.77
C GLN A 259 14.21 -16.41 -12.78
N ARG A 260 13.99 -16.94 -13.98
CA ARG A 260 13.08 -16.34 -14.96
C ARG A 260 11.64 -16.75 -14.67
N CYS A 261 10.72 -15.79 -14.72
CA CYS A 261 9.30 -16.08 -14.54
C CYS A 261 8.72 -16.93 -15.69
N TRP A 262 8.15 -18.10 -15.36
CA TRP A 262 7.49 -18.96 -16.35
C TRP A 262 6.30 -18.31 -17.04
N VAL A 263 5.56 -17.43 -16.36
CA VAL A 263 4.39 -16.73 -16.94
C VAL A 263 4.83 -15.79 -18.06
N HIS A 264 5.79 -14.90 -17.78
CA HIS A 264 6.34 -13.99 -18.78
C HIS A 264 7.06 -14.74 -19.89
N LYS A 265 7.81 -15.79 -19.53
CA LYS A 265 8.48 -16.63 -20.52
C LYS A 265 7.50 -17.28 -21.48
N THR A 266 6.43 -17.86 -20.95
CA THR A 266 5.37 -18.46 -21.77
C THR A 266 4.78 -17.43 -22.71
N ALA A 267 4.42 -16.23 -22.23
CA ALA A 267 3.91 -15.16 -23.10
C ALA A 267 4.89 -14.81 -24.23
N ASN A 268 6.19 -14.66 -23.93
CA ASN A 268 7.24 -14.37 -24.90
C ASN A 268 7.41 -15.48 -25.96
N ILE A 269 7.23 -16.74 -25.57
CA ILE A 269 7.25 -17.89 -26.50
C ILE A 269 6.00 -17.89 -27.37
N LEU A 270 4.81 -17.70 -26.78
CA LEU A 270 3.53 -17.70 -27.51
C LEU A 270 3.42 -16.56 -28.53
N ASN A 271 4.01 -15.39 -28.25
CA ASN A 271 4.07 -14.27 -29.19
C ASN A 271 4.83 -14.59 -30.49
N LYS A 272 5.68 -15.63 -30.48
CA LYS A 272 6.43 -16.10 -31.66
C LYS A 272 5.72 -17.23 -32.41
N LEU A 273 4.49 -17.55 -32.02
CA LEU A 273 3.73 -18.70 -32.52
C LEU A 273 2.37 -18.28 -33.09
N PRO A 274 1.91 -18.92 -34.19
CA PRO A 274 0.54 -18.78 -34.66
C PRO A 274 -0.48 -19.17 -33.59
N LYS A 275 -1.61 -18.45 -33.50
CA LYS A 275 -2.64 -18.69 -32.48
C LYS A 275 -3.16 -20.14 -32.45
N SER A 276 -3.19 -20.82 -33.59
CA SER A 276 -3.68 -22.21 -33.71
C SER A 276 -2.81 -23.24 -32.97
N VAL A 277 -1.50 -23.01 -32.84
CA VAL A 277 -0.59 -23.96 -32.17
C VAL A 277 -0.30 -23.60 -30.71
N GLN A 278 -0.64 -22.37 -30.30
CA GLN A 278 -0.39 -21.88 -28.94
C GLN A 278 -0.94 -22.79 -27.83
N PRO A 279 -2.15 -23.37 -27.92
CA PRO A 279 -2.64 -24.28 -26.88
C PRO A 279 -1.74 -25.51 -26.67
N LYS A 280 -1.26 -26.11 -27.77
CA LYS A 280 -0.41 -27.30 -27.73
C LYS A 280 0.97 -26.98 -27.14
N VAL A 281 1.59 -25.87 -27.56
CA VAL A 281 2.88 -25.45 -26.99
C VAL A 281 2.73 -25.07 -25.53
N LYS A 282 1.65 -24.37 -25.16
CA LYS A 282 1.41 -24.00 -23.75
C LYS A 282 1.29 -25.24 -22.85
N ALA A 283 0.64 -26.30 -23.32
CA ALA A 283 0.58 -27.57 -22.58
C ALA A 283 1.96 -28.18 -22.38
N ALA A 284 2.79 -28.26 -23.43
CA ALA A 284 4.16 -28.76 -23.32
C ALA A 284 5.02 -27.91 -22.37
N LEU A 285 4.91 -26.57 -22.43
CA LEU A 285 5.60 -25.70 -21.47
C LEU A 285 5.15 -25.96 -20.03
N HIS A 286 3.84 -26.17 -19.82
CA HIS A 286 3.27 -26.48 -18.51
C HIS A 286 3.82 -27.79 -17.94
N GLU A 287 3.98 -28.82 -18.77
CA GLU A 287 4.58 -30.10 -18.36
C GLU A 287 6.01 -29.93 -17.81
N ILE A 288 6.79 -28.99 -18.37
CA ILE A 288 8.16 -28.72 -17.91
C ILE A 288 8.17 -28.22 -16.47
N TRP A 289 7.48 -27.12 -16.16
CA TRP A 289 7.58 -26.47 -14.85
C TRP A 289 6.63 -27.02 -13.79
N MET A 290 5.75 -27.94 -14.18
CA MET A 290 4.95 -28.75 -13.26
C MET A 290 5.53 -30.15 -13.02
N ALA A 291 6.66 -30.50 -13.66
CA ALA A 291 7.29 -31.78 -13.44
C ALA A 291 7.65 -31.97 -11.96
N SER A 292 7.52 -33.20 -11.45
CA SER A 292 7.76 -33.55 -10.05
C SER A 292 9.23 -33.49 -9.65
N THR A 293 10.15 -33.59 -10.62
CA THR A 293 11.59 -33.55 -10.37
C THR A 293 12.32 -32.71 -11.42
N ARG A 294 13.51 -32.21 -11.07
CA ARG A 294 14.39 -31.50 -12.01
C ARG A 294 14.70 -32.37 -13.23
N LYS A 295 14.96 -33.66 -13.03
CA LYS A 295 15.25 -34.61 -14.11
C LYS A 295 14.09 -34.73 -15.09
N ASP A 296 12.86 -34.86 -14.58
CA ASP A 296 11.66 -34.95 -15.41
C ASP A 296 11.39 -33.62 -16.14
N ALA A 297 11.66 -32.48 -15.50
CA ALA A 297 11.58 -31.17 -16.13
C ALA A 297 12.55 -31.06 -17.31
N HIS A 298 13.81 -31.49 -17.16
CA HIS A 298 14.78 -31.52 -18.25
C HIS A 298 14.31 -32.43 -19.40
N LYS A 299 13.78 -33.61 -19.10
CA LYS A 299 13.23 -34.53 -20.11
C LYS A 299 12.06 -33.90 -20.87
N ALA A 300 11.10 -33.29 -20.16
CA ALA A 300 9.98 -32.57 -20.78
C ALA A 300 10.46 -31.39 -21.63
N PHE A 301 11.53 -30.70 -21.20
CA PHE A 301 12.15 -29.61 -21.94
C PHE A 301 12.72 -30.10 -23.27
N ASP A 302 13.51 -31.17 -23.24
CA ASP A 302 14.13 -31.75 -24.46
C ASP A 302 13.05 -32.25 -25.43
N ASN A 303 12.00 -32.91 -24.93
CA ASN A 303 10.86 -33.32 -25.74
C ASN A 303 10.15 -32.14 -26.41
N ALA A 304 9.97 -31.02 -25.70
CA ALA A 304 9.36 -29.82 -26.27
C ALA A 304 10.23 -29.22 -27.38
N LEU A 305 11.55 -29.17 -27.19
CA LEU A 305 12.47 -28.71 -28.22
C LEU A 305 12.40 -29.61 -29.45
N GLU A 306 12.47 -30.93 -29.29
CA GLU A 306 12.43 -31.88 -30.40
C GLU A 306 11.11 -31.75 -31.20
N LEU A 307 9.98 -31.67 -30.50
CA LEU A 307 8.66 -31.64 -31.13
C LEU A 307 8.39 -30.35 -31.92
N PHE A 308 8.86 -29.20 -31.43
CA PHE A 308 8.47 -27.89 -31.99
C PHE A 308 9.58 -27.17 -32.76
N THR A 309 10.86 -27.50 -32.55
CA THR A 309 11.98 -26.83 -33.25
C THR A 309 11.87 -26.93 -34.78
N PRO A 310 11.48 -28.08 -35.39
CA PRO A 310 11.42 -28.19 -36.86
C PRO A 310 10.49 -27.17 -37.53
N LYS A 311 9.41 -26.75 -36.85
CA LYS A 311 8.43 -25.80 -37.39
C LYS A 311 8.54 -24.40 -36.78
N TYR A 312 9.02 -24.30 -35.54
CA TYR A 312 9.01 -23.05 -34.76
C TYR A 312 10.35 -22.77 -34.07
N PRO A 313 11.48 -22.72 -34.82
CA PRO A 313 12.82 -22.59 -34.23
C PRO A 313 12.93 -21.33 -33.36
N LYS A 314 12.45 -20.18 -33.82
CA LYS A 314 12.49 -18.91 -33.06
C LYS A 314 11.81 -18.97 -31.69
N ALA A 315 10.75 -19.78 -31.56
CA ALA A 315 10.03 -19.97 -30.31
C ALA A 315 10.79 -20.91 -29.37
N MET A 316 11.40 -21.96 -29.91
CA MET A 316 12.21 -22.90 -29.14
C MET A 316 13.58 -22.34 -28.76
N ASP A 317 14.21 -21.53 -29.60
CA ASP A 317 15.40 -20.74 -29.24
C ASP A 317 15.08 -19.78 -28.10
N CYS A 318 13.86 -19.20 -28.11
CA CYS A 318 13.38 -18.40 -27.00
C CYS A 318 13.36 -19.23 -25.73
N LEU A 319 12.78 -20.43 -25.75
CA LEU A 319 12.73 -21.31 -24.59
C LEU A 319 14.14 -21.71 -24.12
N ASN A 320 14.96 -22.23 -25.03
CA ASN A 320 16.25 -22.88 -24.74
C ASN A 320 17.28 -21.94 -24.11
N LYS A 321 17.34 -20.69 -24.54
CA LYS A 321 18.37 -19.74 -24.08
C LYS A 321 18.33 -19.41 -22.57
N ASP A 322 17.21 -19.67 -21.90
CA ASP A 322 17.02 -19.39 -20.46
C ASP A 322 16.74 -20.68 -19.68
N ARG A 323 17.18 -21.86 -20.18
CA ARG A 323 16.84 -23.18 -19.59
C ARG A 323 17.22 -23.26 -18.10
N GLU A 324 18.46 -22.89 -17.77
CA GLU A 324 18.95 -22.98 -16.40
C GLU A 324 18.24 -22.01 -15.47
N GLU A 325 18.04 -20.76 -15.88
CA GLU A 325 17.32 -19.76 -15.10
C GLU A 325 15.82 -20.05 -14.98
N LEU A 326 15.23 -20.78 -15.93
CA LEU A 326 13.84 -21.22 -15.82
C LEU A 326 13.68 -22.38 -14.82
N LEU A 327 14.69 -23.23 -14.69
CA LEU A 327 14.66 -24.43 -13.83
C LEU A 327 15.36 -24.22 -12.48
N ALA A 328 15.97 -23.06 -12.23
CA ALA A 328 16.70 -22.75 -10.98
C ALA A 328 15.87 -23.00 -9.71
N PHE A 329 14.55 -22.82 -9.76
CA PHE A 329 13.67 -23.07 -8.62
C PHE A 329 13.69 -24.53 -8.12
N TYR A 330 14.06 -25.51 -8.97
CA TYR A 330 14.18 -26.92 -8.57
C TYR A 330 15.31 -27.16 -7.58
N ASP A 331 16.24 -26.21 -7.40
CA ASP A 331 17.32 -26.29 -6.41
C ASP A 331 16.87 -25.91 -4.99
N PHE A 332 15.59 -25.63 -4.81
CA PHE A 332 14.96 -25.23 -3.56
C PHE A 332 13.88 -26.25 -3.14
N PRO A 333 13.42 -26.24 -1.88
CA PRO A 333 12.37 -27.15 -1.40
C PRO A 333 11.11 -27.13 -2.28
N ALA A 334 10.51 -28.30 -2.49
CA ALA A 334 9.40 -28.49 -3.42
C ALA A 334 8.14 -27.70 -3.02
N GLU A 335 7.95 -27.51 -1.72
CA GLU A 335 6.89 -26.72 -1.10
C GLU A 335 6.96 -25.25 -1.55
N HIS A 336 8.17 -24.76 -1.86
CA HIS A 336 8.39 -23.36 -2.24
C HIS A 336 8.10 -23.12 -3.73
N TRP A 337 8.19 -24.15 -4.59
CA TRP A 337 8.16 -24.03 -6.05
C TRP A 337 6.95 -23.25 -6.56
N ILE A 338 5.78 -23.46 -5.95
CA ILE A 338 4.53 -22.76 -6.30
C ILE A 338 4.66 -21.23 -6.23
N HIS A 339 5.49 -20.73 -5.31
CA HIS A 339 5.71 -19.31 -5.11
C HIS A 339 6.84 -18.74 -5.97
N ILE A 340 7.91 -19.50 -6.20
CA ILE A 340 9.14 -18.99 -6.84
C ILE A 340 9.21 -19.25 -8.35
N ARG A 341 8.43 -20.19 -8.90
CA ARG A 341 8.37 -20.42 -10.37
C ARG A 341 7.68 -19.29 -11.14
N THR A 342 6.95 -18.40 -10.45
CA THR A 342 6.25 -17.25 -11.04
C THR A 342 6.54 -15.96 -10.28
N THR A 343 6.25 -14.82 -10.91
CA THR A 343 6.24 -13.50 -10.27
C THR A 343 4.85 -13.13 -9.74
N ASN A 344 3.95 -14.09 -9.53
CA ASN A 344 2.61 -13.82 -9.00
C ASN A 344 2.60 -13.04 -7.68
N PRO A 345 3.53 -13.26 -6.71
CA PRO A 345 3.58 -12.46 -5.48
C PRO A 345 3.70 -10.95 -5.73
N ILE A 346 4.44 -10.54 -6.75
CA ILE A 346 4.62 -9.12 -7.10
C ILE A 346 3.52 -8.62 -8.05
N GLU A 347 3.13 -9.42 -9.05
CA GLU A 347 2.04 -9.07 -9.99
C GLU A 347 0.69 -8.90 -9.29
N SER A 348 0.36 -9.78 -8.33
CA SER A 348 -0.90 -9.70 -7.58
C SER A 348 -0.97 -8.45 -6.70
N ALA A 349 0.16 -8.04 -6.11
CA ALA A 349 0.26 -6.79 -5.38
C ALA A 349 0.03 -5.59 -6.33
N PHE A 350 0.57 -5.66 -7.55
CA PHE A 350 0.40 -4.62 -8.56
C PHE A 350 -0.96 -4.55 -9.22
N ALA A 351 -1.74 -5.63 -9.25
CA ALA A 351 -3.11 -5.57 -9.74
C ALA A 351 -3.92 -4.50 -8.99
N THR A 352 -3.71 -4.38 -7.67
CA THR A 352 -4.35 -3.34 -6.84
C THR A 352 -3.86 -1.93 -7.22
N VAL A 353 -2.56 -1.78 -7.47
CA VAL A 353 -1.94 -0.53 -7.90
C VAL A 353 -2.48 -0.08 -9.26
N ARG A 354 -2.50 -0.98 -10.25
CA ARG A 354 -2.99 -0.72 -11.61
C ARG A 354 -4.48 -0.37 -11.62
N LEU A 355 -5.30 -1.03 -10.80
CA LEU A 355 -6.72 -0.71 -10.64
C LEU A 355 -6.90 0.74 -10.15
N ARG A 356 -6.08 1.17 -9.18
CA ARG A 356 -6.15 2.52 -8.63
C ARG A 356 -5.66 3.58 -9.62
N THR A 357 -4.49 3.38 -10.24
CA THR A 357 -3.92 4.36 -11.17
C THR A 357 -4.88 4.64 -12.33
N LYS A 358 -5.50 3.58 -12.88
CA LYS A 358 -6.55 3.68 -13.91
C LYS A 358 -7.75 4.52 -13.47
N LYS A 359 -8.28 4.31 -12.25
CA LYS A 359 -9.39 5.12 -11.72
C LYS A 359 -9.03 6.58 -11.46
N SER A 360 -7.79 6.86 -11.04
CA SER A 360 -7.31 8.23 -10.81
C SER A 360 -6.97 9.01 -12.09
N ARG A 361 -7.22 8.44 -13.28
CA ARG A 361 -6.91 9.01 -14.61
C ARG A 361 -5.48 9.55 -14.70
N ASN A 362 -4.52 8.93 -14.00
CA ASN A 362 -3.11 9.30 -14.04
C ASN A 362 -2.81 10.78 -13.70
N CYS A 363 -3.65 11.42 -12.88
CA CYS A 363 -3.58 12.85 -12.54
C CYS A 363 -2.56 13.18 -11.41
N GLY A 364 -1.55 12.33 -11.19
CA GLY A 364 -0.53 12.51 -10.16
C GLY A 364 0.76 13.10 -10.72
N SER A 365 1.51 13.81 -9.87
CA SER A 365 2.96 14.02 -10.04
C SER A 365 3.73 12.72 -9.77
N ARG A 366 5.02 12.69 -10.11
CA ARG A 366 5.94 11.57 -9.82
C ARG A 366 5.89 11.17 -8.34
N ASP A 367 6.13 12.12 -7.45
CA ASP A 367 6.12 11.90 -5.99
C ASP A 367 4.78 11.38 -5.47
N SER A 368 3.67 11.97 -5.95
CA SER A 368 2.35 11.52 -5.51
C SER A 368 2.01 10.11 -5.96
N THR A 369 2.53 9.71 -7.13
CA THR A 369 2.39 8.34 -7.65
C THR A 369 3.22 7.39 -6.81
N LEU A 370 4.49 7.73 -6.56
CA LEU A 370 5.40 6.94 -5.73
C LEU A 370 4.84 6.71 -4.31
N ALA A 371 4.40 7.78 -3.65
CA ALA A 371 3.81 7.72 -2.31
C ALA A 371 2.54 6.85 -2.28
N MET A 372 1.69 6.96 -3.30
CA MET A 372 0.47 6.13 -3.41
C MET A 372 0.81 4.65 -3.64
N VAL A 373 1.77 4.35 -4.52
CA VAL A 373 2.21 2.96 -4.76
C VAL A 373 2.80 2.38 -3.47
N PHE A 374 3.67 3.11 -2.79
CA PHE A 374 4.23 2.71 -1.51
C PHE A 374 3.14 2.30 -0.51
N LYS A 375 2.14 3.16 -0.30
CA LYS A 375 1.04 2.86 0.63
C LYS A 375 0.16 1.70 0.19
N LEU A 376 -0.08 1.55 -1.11
CA LEU A 376 -0.84 0.41 -1.64
C LEU A 376 -0.09 -0.91 -1.40
N MET A 377 1.23 -0.90 -1.57
CA MET A 377 2.08 -2.05 -1.30
C MET A 377 2.15 -2.39 0.19
N GLU A 378 2.30 -1.39 1.07
CA GLU A 378 2.20 -1.60 2.53
C GLU A 378 0.84 -2.20 2.94
N SER A 379 -0.25 -1.75 2.30
CA SER A 379 -1.58 -2.31 2.52
C SER A 379 -1.68 -3.75 2.03
N ALA A 380 -1.14 -4.06 0.85
CA ALA A 380 -1.15 -5.39 0.27
C ALA A 380 -0.31 -6.39 1.09
N GLN A 381 0.82 -5.93 1.65
CA GLN A 381 1.71 -6.74 2.49
C GLN A 381 0.97 -7.42 3.67
N LYS A 382 -0.02 -6.75 4.26
CA LYS A 382 -0.82 -7.29 5.38
C LYS A 382 -1.61 -8.56 5.03
N ARG A 383 -1.79 -8.87 3.74
CA ARG A 383 -2.53 -10.03 3.25
C ARG A 383 -1.63 -11.06 2.58
N TRP A 384 -0.32 -10.84 2.54
CA TRP A 384 0.57 -11.78 1.90
C TRP A 384 0.71 -13.04 2.75
N ILE A 385 0.45 -14.17 2.11
CA ILE A 385 0.52 -15.49 2.73
C ILE A 385 1.98 -15.79 3.07
N LYS A 386 2.25 -16.11 4.33
CA LYS A 386 3.56 -16.55 4.81
C LYS A 386 4.02 -17.79 4.02
N LEU A 387 5.30 -17.84 3.68
CA LEU A 387 5.91 -19.03 3.09
C LEU A 387 6.45 -19.88 4.24
N GLU A 388 6.12 -21.16 4.30
CA GLU A 388 6.71 -22.06 5.30
C GLU A 388 8.15 -22.36 4.90
N VAL A 389 9.10 -21.54 5.36
CA VAL A 389 10.51 -21.75 5.10
C VAL A 389 10.97 -22.90 5.98
N LEU A 390 11.16 -24.08 5.38
CA LEU A 390 11.90 -25.16 6.02
C LEU A 390 13.35 -24.67 6.18
N THR A 391 13.85 -24.67 7.42
CA THR A 391 15.20 -24.20 7.78
C THR A 391 16.25 -24.85 6.90
N TYR A 392 17.15 -24.02 6.35
CA TYR A 392 18.30 -24.42 5.52
C TYR A 392 19.50 -24.82 6.36
#